data_AF-A0A397VSM5-F1
#
_entry.id   AF-A0A397VSM5-F1
#
_cell.length_a   1.000
_cell.length_b   1.000
_cell.length_c   1.000
_cell.angle_alpha   90.00
_cell.angle_beta   90.00
_cell.angle_gamma   90.00
#
_symmetry.space_group_name_H-M   'P 1'
#
loop_
_entity.id
_entity.type
_entity.pdbx_description
1 polymer ?
#
loop_
_entity_poly.entity_id
_entity_poly.type
_entity_poly.pdbx_seq_one_letter_code
_entity_poly.pdbx_strand_id
1 'polypeptide(L)'
;FLARNNPMSSPLTLFINGGPGCSSMIELFQELGPCSSLQNGTSTTINPYSWNNGSNLLFVDQPVGAGFSYGNNYLTSSQQAASDLFEFMQIWCAKFPQYASLPFHVLANLMQTTIVSNCVIRL
;
A
#
# COMPACT_ATOMS: atom_id res chain seq x y z
N PHE A 1 -8.89 -1.30 -0.10
CA PHE A 1 -10.07 -0.89 0.68
C PHE A 1 -10.68 0.33 0.06
N LEU A 2 -11.96 0.27 -0.30
CA LEU A 2 -12.65 1.40 -0.93
C LEU A 2 -12.86 2.55 0.06
N ALA A 3 -12.96 3.77 -0.45
CA ALA A 3 -13.38 4.91 0.34
C ALA A 3 -14.80 4.68 0.88
N ARG A 4 -15.07 5.08 2.13
CA ARG A 4 -16.41 5.01 2.74
C ARG A 4 -17.38 5.99 2.06
N ASN A 5 -16.86 7.10 1.54
CA ASN A 5 -17.62 8.14 0.88
C ASN A 5 -17.22 8.22 -0.59
N ASN A 6 -18.15 8.00 -1.51
CA ASN A 6 -17.93 8.15 -2.97
C ASN A 6 -16.65 7.45 -3.50
N PRO A 7 -16.53 6.12 -3.40
CA PRO A 7 -15.31 5.40 -3.78
C PRO A 7 -14.93 5.53 -5.26
N MET A 8 -15.91 5.76 -6.14
CA MET A 8 -15.65 5.90 -7.58
C MET A 8 -15.02 7.24 -7.97
N SER A 9 -15.08 8.26 -7.11
CA SER A 9 -14.48 9.58 -7.37
C SER A 9 -13.43 9.98 -6.34
N SER A 10 -13.32 9.23 -5.23
CA SER A 10 -12.26 9.42 -4.24
C SER A 10 -10.88 9.05 -4.79
N PRO A 11 -9.79 9.72 -4.36
CA PRO A 11 -8.44 9.41 -4.80
C PRO A 11 -8.03 7.97 -4.48
N LEU A 12 -6.96 7.50 -5.11
CA LEU A 12 -6.27 6.26 -4.75
C LEU A 12 -4.98 6.59 -3.99
N THR A 13 -4.84 6.03 -2.80
CA THR A 13 -3.64 6.14 -1.99
C THR A 13 -3.01 4.76 -1.88
N LEU A 14 -1.82 4.60 -2.47
CA LEU A 14 -0.94 3.48 -2.25
C LEU A 14 -0.15 3.71 -0.96
N PHE A 15 -0.16 2.74 -0.05
CA PHE A 15 0.65 2.72 1.15
C PHE A 15 1.60 1.52 1.15
N ILE A 16 2.87 1.79 1.43
CA ILE A 16 3.93 0.78 1.58
C ILE A 16 4.65 0.98 2.92
N ASN A 17 4.72 -0.06 3.76
CA ASN A 17 5.50 -0.01 5.00
C ASN A 17 6.99 -0.13 4.71
N GLY A 18 7.79 0.59 5.52
CA GLY A 18 9.23 0.66 5.46
C GLY A 18 9.99 -0.51 6.11
N GLY A 19 11.31 -0.34 6.21
CA GLY A 19 12.26 -1.43 6.46
C GLY A 19 12.46 -2.27 5.20
N PRO A 20 13.55 -3.04 5.06
CA PRO A 20 13.53 -4.11 4.08
C PRO A 20 12.67 -5.24 4.65
N GLY A 21 11.44 -5.39 4.13
CA GLY A 21 10.62 -6.59 4.34
C GLY A 21 9.54 -6.52 5.42
N CYS A 22 9.25 -5.36 6.04
CA CYS A 22 8.08 -5.27 6.91
C CYS A 22 6.78 -5.24 6.08
N SER A 23 5.71 -5.77 6.66
CA SER A 23 4.42 -5.85 5.99
C SER A 23 3.62 -4.55 6.12
N SER A 24 3.01 -4.13 5.00
CA SER A 24 2.03 -3.04 4.95
C SER A 24 0.72 -3.38 5.67
N MET A 25 0.55 -4.63 6.11
CA MET A 25 -0.53 -5.00 7.00
C MET A 25 -0.42 -4.35 8.37
N ILE A 26 0.77 -3.93 8.80
CA ILE A 26 0.95 -3.23 10.07
C ILE A 26 0.14 -1.92 10.02
N GLU A 27 0.30 -1.10 8.98
CA GLU A 27 -0.46 0.15 8.84
C GLU A 27 -1.93 -0.10 8.53
N LEU A 28 -2.25 -1.20 7.85
CA LEU A 28 -3.64 -1.60 7.65
C LEU A 28 -4.36 -1.86 9.00
N PHE A 29 -3.74 -2.59 9.93
CA PHE A 29 -4.42 -3.05 11.14
C PHE A 29 -4.06 -2.30 12.42
N GLN A 30 -3.03 -1.46 12.41
CA GLN A 30 -2.56 -0.76 13.61
C GLN A 30 -2.65 0.77 13.48
N GLU A 31 -2.70 1.33 12.27
CA GLU A 31 -2.63 2.77 12.08
C GLU A 31 -3.79 3.34 11.26
N LEU A 32 -3.79 3.10 9.95
CA LEU A 32 -4.52 3.93 8.98
C LEU A 32 -5.71 3.22 8.33
N GLY A 33 -5.79 1.89 8.44
CA GLY A 33 -6.82 1.11 7.77
C GLY A 33 -8.21 1.20 8.43
N PRO A 34 -9.22 0.58 7.79
CA PRO A 34 -10.63 0.71 8.17
C PRO A 34 -10.97 0.08 9.52
N CYS A 35 -10.15 -0.84 10.00
CA CYS A 35 -10.31 -1.51 11.28
C CYS A 35 -8.96 -1.73 11.96
N SER A 36 -8.99 -1.76 13.29
CA SER A 36 -7.82 -2.04 14.11
C SER A 36 -7.95 -3.40 14.76
N SER A 37 -6.84 -4.14 14.84
CA SER A 37 -6.81 -5.42 15.55
C SER A 37 -7.01 -5.21 17.06
N LEU A 38 -7.88 -6.02 17.67
CA LEU A 38 -8.08 -6.03 19.12
C LEU A 38 -7.00 -6.85 19.82
N GLN A 39 -6.82 -6.64 21.14
CA GLN A 39 -5.92 -7.48 21.94
C GLN A 39 -6.27 -8.96 21.71
N ASN A 40 -5.23 -9.77 21.41
CA ASN A 40 -5.26 -11.19 21.05
C ASN A 40 -5.51 -11.53 19.56
N GLY A 41 -5.70 -10.55 18.68
CA GLY A 41 -5.74 -10.78 17.23
C GLY A 41 -6.93 -11.59 16.71
N THR A 42 -7.93 -11.86 17.56
CA THR A 42 -9.10 -12.69 17.22
C THR A 42 -10.28 -11.88 16.69
N SER A 43 -10.24 -10.56 16.81
CA SER A 43 -11.30 -9.65 16.37
C SER A 43 -10.72 -8.28 16.00
N THR A 44 -11.53 -7.47 15.32
CA THR A 44 -11.18 -6.11 14.91
C THR A 44 -12.28 -5.14 15.32
N THR A 45 -11.91 -3.90 15.64
CA THR A 45 -12.86 -2.80 15.83
C THR A 45 -12.76 -1.80 14.67
N ILE A 46 -13.86 -1.10 14.37
CA ILE A 46 -13.85 -0.06 13.34
C ILE A 46 -12.91 1.06 13.77
N ASN A 47 -12.03 1.47 12.86
CA ASN A 47 -11.23 2.68 13.04
C ASN A 47 -12.05 3.89 12.57
N PRO A 48 -12.50 4.79 13.46
CA PRO A 48 -13.25 5.98 13.07
C PRO A 48 -12.38 7.00 12.33
N TYR A 49 -11.05 6.96 12.52
CA TYR A 49 -10.07 7.86 11.90
C TYR A 49 -9.37 7.25 10.68
N SER A 50 -9.88 6.12 10.17
CA SER A 50 -9.35 5.46 8.99
C SER A 50 -9.22 6.42 7.81
N TRP A 51 -8.10 6.32 7.09
CA TRP A 51 -7.88 7.12 5.90
C TRP A 51 -8.84 6.76 4.76
N ASN A 52 -9.48 5.59 4.84
CA ASN A 52 -10.54 5.25 3.91
C ASN A 52 -11.82 6.08 4.11
N ASN A 53 -11.88 7.00 5.06
CA ASN A 53 -12.90 8.05 5.09
C ASN A 53 -12.80 9.02 3.90
N GLY A 54 -11.60 9.19 3.32
CA GLY A 54 -11.35 10.17 2.25
C GLY A 54 -10.61 9.65 1.01
N SER A 55 -10.12 8.41 1.02
CA SER A 55 -9.39 7.81 -0.12
C SER A 55 -9.69 6.32 -0.27
N ASN A 56 -9.62 5.80 -1.50
CA ASN A 56 -9.39 4.38 -1.71
C ASN A 56 -7.97 4.06 -1.23
N LEU A 57 -7.80 3.05 -0.39
CA LEU A 57 -6.50 2.64 0.15
C LEU A 57 -6.05 1.33 -0.49
N LEU A 58 -4.81 1.31 -0.97
CA LEU A 58 -4.13 0.12 -1.46
C LEU A 58 -2.89 -0.12 -0.60
N PHE A 59 -2.86 -1.24 0.12
CA PHE A 59 -1.71 -1.65 0.92
C PHE A 59 -0.98 -2.76 0.17
N VAL A 60 0.33 -2.61 -0.02
CA VAL A 60 1.13 -3.58 -0.79
C VAL A 60 2.27 -4.06 0.08
N ASP A 61 2.33 -5.36 0.31
CA ASP A 61 3.51 -6.00 0.87
C ASP A 61 4.60 -6.04 -0.19
N GLN A 62 5.67 -5.30 0.02
CA GLN A 62 6.82 -5.29 -0.87
C GLN A 62 8.10 -5.08 -0.07
N PRO A 63 9.19 -5.76 -0.44
CA PRO A 63 9.34 -6.68 -1.58
C PRO A 63 8.82 -8.10 -1.35
N VAL A 64 9.14 -9.02 -2.28
CA VAL A 64 9.14 -10.47 -2.05
C VAL A 64 9.82 -10.81 -0.72
N GLY A 65 9.13 -11.56 0.12
CA GLY A 65 9.52 -11.89 1.49
C GLY A 65 8.86 -11.02 2.56
N ALA A 66 8.25 -9.88 2.19
CA ALA A 66 7.47 -9.06 3.11
C ALA A 66 6.06 -9.63 3.29
N GLY A 67 5.60 -9.79 4.53
CA GLY A 67 4.23 -10.23 4.85
C GLY A 67 3.82 -11.48 4.08
N PHE A 68 2.84 -11.35 3.18
CA PHE A 68 2.37 -12.45 2.32
C PHE A 68 2.95 -12.47 0.91
N SER A 69 3.85 -11.55 0.56
CA SER A 69 4.52 -11.55 -0.74
C SER A 69 5.60 -12.63 -0.80
N TYR A 70 5.52 -13.53 -1.78
CA TYR A 70 6.43 -14.67 -1.95
C TYR A 70 6.92 -14.80 -3.39
N GLY A 71 8.07 -15.47 -3.58
CA GLY A 71 8.72 -15.64 -4.87
C GLY A 71 10.20 -15.97 -4.71
N ASN A 72 10.88 -16.18 -5.84
CA ASN A 72 12.31 -16.54 -5.86
C ASN A 72 13.24 -15.33 -6.03
N ASN A 73 12.66 -14.15 -6.32
CA ASN A 73 13.41 -12.93 -6.60
C ASN A 73 13.53 -12.08 -5.34
N TYR A 74 14.47 -12.44 -4.47
CA TYR A 74 14.80 -11.61 -3.31
C TYR A 74 15.52 -10.33 -3.73
N LEU A 75 15.18 -9.21 -3.10
CA LEU A 75 15.78 -7.93 -3.44
C LEU A 75 17.29 -7.89 -3.21
N THR A 76 17.97 -7.22 -4.13
CA THR A 76 19.39 -6.87 -4.02
C THR A 76 19.63 -5.37 -3.89
N SER A 77 18.62 -4.52 -4.15
CA SER A 77 18.72 -3.05 -4.08
C SER A 77 17.36 -2.36 -3.97
N SER A 78 17.35 -1.08 -3.56
CA SER A 78 16.15 -0.24 -3.54
C SER A 78 15.65 0.13 -4.94
N GLN A 79 16.52 0.12 -5.95
CA GLN A 79 16.15 0.35 -7.35
C GLN A 79 15.37 -0.84 -7.92
N GLN A 80 15.77 -2.07 -7.58
CA GLN A 80 15.00 -3.25 -7.95
C GLN A 80 13.62 -3.22 -7.28
N ALA A 81 13.56 -2.87 -6.00
CA ALA A 81 12.30 -2.74 -5.26
C ALA A 81 11.32 -1.75 -5.91
N ALA A 82 11.83 -0.58 -6.30
CA ALA A 82 11.02 0.43 -6.99
C ALA A 82 10.55 -0.06 -8.37
N SER A 83 11.36 -0.85 -9.07
CA SER A 83 11.00 -1.41 -10.38
C SER A 83 9.92 -2.47 -10.25
N ASP A 84 10.04 -3.38 -9.28
CA ASP A 84 9.04 -4.42 -9.01
C ASP A 84 7.70 -3.81 -8.56
N LEU A 85 7.75 -2.78 -7.71
CA LEU A 85 6.55 -2.05 -7.27
C LEU A 85 5.89 -1.30 -8.45
N PHE A 86 6.69 -0.71 -9.34
CA PHE A 86 6.18 -0.04 -10.54
C PHE A 86 5.49 -1.04 -11.48
N GLU A 87 6.12 -2.19 -11.76
CA GLU A 87 5.53 -3.26 -12.58
C GLU A 87 4.23 -3.79 -11.96
N PHE A 88 4.22 -4.02 -10.64
CA PHE A 88 3.01 -4.38 -9.92
C PHE A 88 1.90 -3.35 -10.14
N MET A 89 2.21 -2.04 -10.04
CA MET A 89 1.22 -0.98 -10.24
C MET A 89 0.70 -0.92 -11.68
N GLN A 90 1.53 -1.16 -12.69
CA GLN A 90 1.09 -1.25 -14.08
C GLN A 90 0.08 -2.41 -14.28
N ILE A 91 0.41 -3.59 -13.74
CA ILE A 91 -0.47 -4.76 -13.79
C ILE A 91 -1.77 -4.51 -13.02
N TRP A 92 -1.66 -3.90 -11.84
CA TRP A 92 -2.82 -3.57 -11.01
C TRP A 92 -3.75 -2.58 -11.70
N CYS A 93 -3.22 -1.51 -12.31
CA CYS A 93 -3.99 -0.54 -13.08
C CYS A 93 -4.65 -1.16 -14.31
N ALA A 94 -3.96 -2.09 -15.01
CA ALA A 94 -4.56 -2.83 -16.12
C ALA A 94 -5.74 -3.71 -15.66
N LYS A 95 -5.66 -4.30 -14.46
CA LYS A 95 -6.72 -5.11 -13.86
C LYS A 95 -7.87 -4.27 -13.29
N PHE A 96 -7.58 -3.08 -12.80
CA PHE A 96 -8.55 -2.16 -12.20
C PHE A 96 -8.52 -0.78 -12.89
N PRO A 97 -8.90 -0.71 -14.19
CA PRO A 97 -8.74 0.49 -15.00
C PRO A 97 -9.55 1.68 -14.49
N GLN A 98 -10.61 1.46 -13.71
CA GLN A 98 -11.41 2.52 -13.12
C GLN A 98 -10.63 3.44 -12.16
N TYR A 99 -9.52 2.96 -11.57
CA TYR A 99 -8.70 3.79 -10.68
C TYR A 99 -7.55 4.50 -11.40
N ALA A 100 -7.24 4.15 -12.64
CA ALA A 100 -6.12 4.71 -13.39
C ALA A 100 -6.28 6.21 -13.71
N SER A 101 -7.52 6.72 -13.67
CA SER A 101 -7.85 8.14 -13.93
C SER A 101 -8.02 8.98 -12.65
N LEU A 102 -7.95 8.35 -11.47
CA LEU A 102 -8.15 9.04 -10.20
C LEU A 102 -6.85 9.71 -9.73
N PRO A 103 -6.92 10.79 -8.92
CA PRO A 103 -5.75 11.33 -8.28
C PRO A 103 -5.03 10.24 -7.48
N PHE A 104 -3.73 10.09 -7.72
CA PHE A 104 -2.92 9.02 -7.15
C PHE A 104 -1.88 9.59 -6.17
N HIS A 105 -1.82 8.99 -4.98
CA HIS A 105 -0.87 9.33 -3.94
C HIS A 105 -0.06 8.09 -3.56
N VAL A 106 1.25 8.25 -3.42
CA VAL A 106 2.15 7.21 -2.90
C VAL A 106 2.67 7.67 -1.56
N LEU A 107 2.40 6.89 -0.52
CA LEU A 107 2.81 7.17 0.85
C LEU A 107 3.57 5.98 1.41
N ALA A 108 4.55 6.25 2.25
CA ALA A 108 5.35 5.23 2.91
C ALA A 108 5.78 5.68 4.30
N ASN A 109 6.05 4.70 5.15
CA ASN A 109 6.67 4.95 6.45
C ASN A 109 8.15 5.37 6.28
N LEU A 110 8.71 6.12 7.25
CA LEU A 110 9.95 6.90 7.18
C LEU A 110 11.18 6.16 6.61
N MET A 111 11.22 4.82 6.69
CA MET A 111 12.33 4.00 6.19
C MET A 111 12.24 3.66 4.68
N GLN A 112 11.24 4.18 3.95
CA GLN A 112 11.03 3.89 2.51
C GLN A 112 10.96 5.11 1.59
N THR A 113 11.32 6.31 2.07
CA THR A 113 11.37 7.53 1.25
C THR A 113 12.18 7.33 -0.03
N THR A 114 13.29 6.59 0.01
CA THR A 114 14.11 6.27 -1.17
C THR A 114 13.36 5.45 -2.23
N ILE A 115 12.52 4.48 -1.82
CA ILE A 115 11.71 3.68 -2.77
C ILE A 115 10.61 4.55 -3.36
N VAL A 116 9.93 5.34 -2.53
CA VAL A 116 8.89 6.28 -3.01
C VAL A 116 9.49 7.27 -4.00
N SER A 117 10.61 7.91 -3.68
CA SER A 117 11.28 8.85 -4.60
C SER A 117 11.67 8.16 -5.91
N ASN A 118 12.25 6.96 -5.86
CA ASN A 118 12.63 6.21 -7.07
C ASN A 118 11.42 5.73 -7.90
N CYS A 119 10.30 5.41 -7.24
CA CYS A 119 9.06 4.99 -7.89
C CYS A 119 8.33 6.19 -8.52
N VAL A 120 8.21 7.30 -7.79
CA VAL A 120 7.57 8.54 -8.27
C VAL A 120 8.31 9.13 -9.46
N ILE A 121 9.65 9.02 -9.54
CA ILE A 121 10.40 9.45 -10.74
C ILE A 121 10.04 8.64 -12.00
N ARG A 122 9.47 7.44 -11.84
CA ARG A 122 9.13 6.53 -12.95
C ARG A 122 7.65 6.54 -13.34
N LEU A 123 6.78 7.12 -12.49
CA LEU A 123 5.35 7.32 -12.73
C LEU A 123 5.12 8.62 -13.51
#